data_AF-A0A453MPU5-F1
#
_entry.id   AF-A0A453MPU5-F1
#
_cell.length_a   1.000
_cell.length_b   1.000
_cell.length_c   1.000
_cell.angle_alpha   90.00
_cell.angle_beta   90.00
_cell.angle_gamma   90.00
#
_symmetry.space_group_name_H-M   'P 1'
#
loop_
_entity.id
_entity.type
_entity.pdbx_description
1 polymer ?
#
loop_
_entity_poly.entity_id
_entity_poly.type
_entity_poly.pdbx_seq_one_letter_code
_entity_poly.pdbx_strand_id
1 'polypeptide(L)'
;SVQVDGWEEWAPPSELRQLSLSGIILPRRPSWMESSCLPHISYLWFEVEELEAQDLAILGRLKSLRFLYLADENEDTLSYTVGSHEFQNLTYLQANIAIVCAEGALLMLEELTCYASVGNDVGLAGNMPFLKDVCYSLNCYGCSGKEVDGTEVALRQAAETHPNRPKLKICRFLEEVYV
;
A
#
# COMPACT_ATOMS: atom_id res chain seq x y z
N SER A 1 -13.05 -2.10 15.02
CA SER A 1 -12.10 -1.09 15.49
C SER A 1 -12.83 -0.08 16.38
N VAL A 2 -12.09 0.68 17.19
CA VAL A 2 -12.64 1.72 18.07
C VAL A 2 -11.98 3.04 17.68
N GLN A 3 -12.79 4.09 17.49
CA GLN A 3 -12.30 5.46 17.35
C GLN A 3 -11.80 5.95 18.71
N VAL A 4 -10.60 6.52 18.75
CA VAL A 4 -10.00 7.01 19.97
C VAL A 4 -9.59 8.47 19.80
N ASP A 5 -10.14 9.34 20.63
CA ASP A 5 -9.75 10.75 20.70
C ASP A 5 -8.41 10.91 21.45
N GLY A 6 -7.64 11.95 21.13
CA GLY A 6 -6.38 12.30 21.84
C GLY A 6 -5.08 11.86 21.16
N TRP A 7 -5.14 11.26 19.97
CA TRP A 7 -3.96 10.97 19.13
C TRP A 7 -3.38 12.21 18.45
N GLU A 8 -4.13 13.30 18.40
CA GLU A 8 -3.72 14.57 17.81
C GLU A 8 -2.56 15.22 18.59
N GLU A 9 -2.51 15.04 19.91
CA GLU A 9 -1.50 15.66 20.78
C GLU A 9 -0.37 14.71 21.21
N TRP A 10 -0.45 13.43 20.82
CA TRP A 10 0.54 12.45 21.21
C TRP A 10 1.83 12.61 20.40
N ALA A 11 2.90 12.99 21.10
CA ALA A 11 4.25 13.05 20.54
C ALA A 11 5.01 11.72 20.81
N PRO A 12 5.42 10.98 19.77
CA PRO A 12 6.19 9.76 19.94
C PRO A 12 7.59 10.06 20.51
N PRO A 13 8.19 9.10 21.25
CA PRO A 13 9.61 9.18 21.59
C PRO A 13 10.49 9.23 20.33
N SER A 14 11.56 10.03 20.35
CA SER A 14 12.48 10.18 19.19
C SER A 14 13.16 8.88 18.77
N GLU A 15 13.34 7.95 19.71
CA GLU A 15 13.94 6.63 19.50
C GLU A 15 12.91 5.56 19.10
N LEU A 16 11.66 5.94 18.85
CA LEU A 16 10.62 4.98 18.48
C LEU A 16 10.95 4.33 17.14
N ARG A 17 11.08 2.99 17.17
CA ARG A 17 11.40 2.17 16.00
C ARG A 17 10.20 1.38 15.47
N GLN A 18 9.20 1.16 16.31
CA GLN A 18 8.02 0.37 15.99
C GLN A 18 6.78 1.01 16.61
N LEU A 19 5.75 1.18 15.81
CA LEU A 19 4.42 1.65 16.23
C LEU A 19 3.37 0.73 15.63
N SER A 20 2.51 0.18 16.48
CA SER A 20 1.52 -0.83 16.12
C SER A 20 0.21 -0.52 16.85
N LEU A 21 -0.80 -0.10 16.10
CA LEU A 21 -2.06 0.45 16.60
C LEU A 21 -3.24 -0.43 16.15
N SER A 22 -3.29 -1.67 16.66
CA SER A 22 -4.33 -2.64 16.31
C SER A 22 -5.71 -2.17 16.70
N GLY A 23 -6.65 -2.25 15.75
CA GLY A 23 -8.05 -2.05 16.06
C GLY A 23 -8.39 -0.66 16.60
N ILE A 24 -7.47 0.29 16.43
CA ILE A 24 -7.65 1.72 16.67
C ILE A 24 -7.70 2.36 15.30
N ILE A 25 -8.81 3.04 15.00
CA ILE A 25 -8.88 3.92 13.85
C ILE A 25 -8.43 5.29 14.32
N LEU A 26 -7.41 5.82 13.66
CA LEU A 26 -6.92 7.16 13.93
C LEU A 26 -7.77 8.19 13.19
N PRO A 27 -8.10 9.33 13.84
CA PRO A 27 -8.71 10.44 13.14
C PRO A 27 -7.75 11.01 12.10
N ARG A 28 -8.27 11.84 11.19
CA ARG A 28 -7.50 12.45 10.10
C ARG A 28 -6.16 13.03 10.61
N ARG A 29 -5.07 12.46 10.08
CA ARG A 29 -3.66 12.86 10.23
C ARG A 29 -3.21 13.23 11.65
N PRO A 30 -2.82 12.23 12.46
CA PRO A 30 -2.13 12.45 13.73
C PRO A 30 -0.88 13.34 13.59
N SER A 31 -0.56 14.12 14.62
CA SER A 31 0.59 15.03 14.63
C SER A 31 1.95 14.35 14.41
N TRP A 32 2.06 13.06 14.76
CA TRP A 32 3.27 12.29 14.54
C TRP A 32 3.51 11.84 13.09
N MET A 33 2.50 11.96 12.21
CA MET A 33 2.66 11.67 10.78
C MET A 33 3.48 12.74 10.04
N GLU A 34 4.17 13.64 10.74
CA GLU A 34 5.25 14.43 10.16
C GLU A 34 6.58 13.65 10.16
N SER A 35 7.31 13.68 9.03
CA SER A 35 8.57 12.93 8.89
C SER A 35 9.63 13.21 9.96
N SER A 36 9.59 14.40 10.59
CA SER A 36 10.49 14.84 11.66
C SER A 36 10.23 14.16 13.00
N CYS A 37 9.01 13.67 13.25
CA CYS A 37 8.62 13.07 14.53
C CYS A 37 9.11 11.62 14.70
N LEU A 38 9.46 10.95 13.59
CA LEU A 38 9.73 9.52 13.54
C LEU A 38 11.04 9.19 12.77
N PRO A 39 12.21 9.73 13.16
CA PRO A 39 13.44 9.58 12.38
C PRO A 39 13.96 8.14 12.28
N HIS A 40 13.63 7.30 13.26
CA HIS A 40 14.12 5.92 13.38
C HIS A 40 13.04 4.87 13.19
N ILE A 41 11.83 5.26 12.79
CA ILE A 41 10.73 4.33 12.63
C ILE A 41 11.01 3.33 11.50
N SER A 42 10.88 2.06 11.83
CA SER A 42 11.12 0.94 10.93
C SER A 42 9.88 0.08 10.70
N TYR A 43 8.93 0.14 11.62
CA TYR A 43 7.70 -0.63 11.60
C TYR A 43 6.53 0.29 11.92
N LEU A 44 5.58 0.38 10.99
CA LEU A 44 4.31 1.09 11.15
C LEU A 44 3.16 0.14 10.82
N TRP A 45 2.19 0.08 11.72
CA TRP A 45 0.93 -0.62 11.50
C TRP A 45 -0.19 0.16 12.16
N PHE A 46 -1.13 0.67 11.36
CA PHE A 46 -2.24 1.49 11.84
C PHE A 46 -3.39 1.54 10.83
N GLU A 47 -4.56 1.99 11.30
CA GLU A 47 -5.79 2.22 10.52
C GLU A 47 -6.15 3.71 10.65
N VAL A 48 -6.68 4.33 9.59
CA VAL A 48 -7.10 5.76 9.55
C VAL A 48 -8.49 5.90 8.96
N GLU A 49 -9.22 6.95 9.37
CA GLU A 49 -10.54 7.26 8.79
C GLU A 49 -10.46 7.70 7.34
N GLU A 50 -9.44 8.49 7.01
CA GLU A 50 -9.26 9.04 5.67
C GLU A 50 -7.78 9.28 5.43
N LEU A 51 -7.29 8.80 4.30
CA LEU A 51 -5.91 8.96 3.88
C LEU A 51 -5.80 9.91 2.68
N GLU A 52 -4.80 10.80 2.70
CA GLU A 52 -4.49 11.65 1.55
C GLU A 52 -3.15 11.27 0.90
N ALA A 53 -2.96 11.63 -0.37
CA ALA A 53 -1.69 11.43 -1.07
C ALA A 53 -0.50 12.10 -0.34
N GLN A 54 -0.72 13.22 0.35
CA GLN A 54 0.33 13.90 1.10
C GLN A 54 0.85 13.03 2.26
N ASP A 55 -0.01 12.25 2.90
CA ASP A 55 0.34 11.39 4.03
C ASP A 55 1.31 10.29 3.59
N LEU A 56 0.99 9.63 2.48
CA LEU A 56 1.85 8.63 1.84
C LEU A 56 3.19 9.23 1.41
N ALA A 57 3.19 10.45 0.86
CA ALA A 57 4.40 11.16 0.49
C ALA A 57 5.29 11.50 1.70
N ILE A 58 4.72 11.64 2.90
CA ILE A 58 5.49 11.83 4.14
C ILE A 58 6.04 10.50 4.62
N LEU A 59 5.21 9.45 4.68
CA LEU A 59 5.65 8.10 5.03
C LEU A 59 6.76 7.59 4.10
N GLY A 60 6.66 7.91 2.80
CA GLY A 60 7.65 7.59 1.80
C GLY A 60 9.02 8.24 2.03
N ARG A 61 9.10 9.33 2.80
CA ARG A 61 10.37 9.99 3.16
C ARG A 61 11.06 9.36 4.36
N LEU A 62 10.37 8.50 5.12
CA LEU A 62 10.91 7.84 6.31
C LEU A 62 12.03 6.87 5.91
N LYS A 63 13.28 7.28 6.15
CA LYS A 63 14.46 6.54 5.68
C LYS A 63 14.66 5.18 6.34
N SER A 64 14.13 4.99 7.54
CA SER A 64 14.28 3.73 8.28
C SER A 64 13.11 2.77 8.06
N LEU A 65 12.04 3.18 7.38
CA LEU A 65 10.81 2.42 7.26
C LEU A 65 11.00 1.18 6.40
N ARG A 66 10.72 0.02 7.00
CA ARG A 66 10.87 -1.31 6.40
C ARG A 66 9.54 -2.05 6.30
N PHE A 67 8.69 -1.89 7.29
CA PHE A 67 7.38 -2.50 7.35
C PHE A 67 6.32 -1.41 7.44
N LEU A 68 5.39 -1.43 6.50
CA LEU A 68 4.23 -0.56 6.51
C LEU A 68 2.97 -1.37 6.26
N TYR A 69 2.07 -1.31 7.23
CA TYR A 69 0.67 -1.61 7.03
C TYR A 69 -0.12 -0.34 7.31
N LEU A 70 -1.04 -0.03 6.40
CA LEU A 70 -1.95 1.07 6.53
C LEU A 70 -3.33 0.64 6.00
N ALA A 71 -4.39 0.95 6.73
CA ALA A 71 -5.75 0.78 6.22
C ALA A 71 -6.47 2.13 6.26
N ASP A 72 -7.09 2.49 5.15
CA ASP A 72 -7.98 3.63 4.98
C ASP A 72 -9.43 3.12 5.04
N GLU A 73 -10.20 3.56 6.02
CA GLU A 73 -11.62 3.17 6.15
C GLU A 73 -12.51 3.82 5.08
N ASN A 74 -12.01 4.81 4.34
CA ASN A 74 -12.76 5.42 3.26
C ASN A 74 -12.99 4.41 2.11
N GLU A 75 -14.25 4.31 1.67
CA GLU A 75 -14.65 3.44 0.55
C GLU A 75 -14.16 3.96 -0.81
N ASP A 76 -13.85 5.26 -0.91
CA ASP A 76 -13.21 5.83 -2.09
C ASP A 76 -11.77 5.33 -2.18
N THR A 77 -11.50 4.45 -3.14
CA THR A 77 -10.17 3.88 -3.34
C THR A 77 -9.18 4.97 -3.77
N LEU A 78 -8.48 5.57 -2.82
CA LEU A 78 -7.34 6.45 -3.08
C LEU A 78 -6.37 5.73 -4.02
N SER A 79 -5.87 6.45 -5.02
CA SER A 79 -4.80 5.97 -5.90
C SER A 79 -3.54 6.79 -5.68
N TYR A 80 -2.44 6.11 -5.38
CA TYR A 80 -1.16 6.73 -5.08
C TYR A 80 -0.05 6.20 -5.96
N THR A 81 0.63 7.11 -6.67
CA THR A 81 1.83 6.79 -7.45
C THR A 81 3.06 6.96 -6.59
N VAL A 82 3.74 5.86 -6.28
CA VAL A 82 4.99 5.85 -5.53
C VAL A 82 6.12 6.36 -6.41
N GLY A 83 6.79 7.43 -5.96
CA GLY A 83 7.96 7.99 -6.62
C GLY A 83 9.24 7.18 -6.39
N SER A 84 10.23 7.32 -7.27
CA SER A 84 11.52 6.59 -7.20
C SER A 84 12.38 6.91 -5.97
N HIS A 85 12.08 7.98 -5.23
CA HIS A 85 12.82 8.41 -4.05
C HIS A 85 12.06 8.14 -2.73
N GLU A 86 10.89 7.54 -2.83
CA GLU A 86 10.03 7.18 -1.70
C GLU A 86 10.21 5.72 -1.32
N PHE A 87 9.97 5.40 -0.05
CA PHE A 87 9.96 4.02 0.46
C PHE A 87 11.23 3.22 0.12
N GLN A 88 12.39 3.91 0.13
CA GLN A 88 13.66 3.37 -0.37
C GLN A 88 14.15 2.10 0.35
N ASN A 89 13.71 1.87 1.59
CA ASN A 89 14.07 0.71 2.41
C ASN A 89 12.86 -0.18 2.74
N LEU A 90 11.70 0.08 2.13
CA LEU A 90 10.49 -0.66 2.42
C LEU A 90 10.60 -2.07 1.86
N THR A 91 10.46 -3.06 2.74
CA THR A 91 10.50 -4.49 2.40
C THR A 91 9.10 -5.13 2.42
N TYR A 92 8.17 -4.54 3.17
CA TYR A 92 6.80 -5.00 3.28
C TYR A 92 5.82 -3.84 3.18
N LEU A 93 4.85 -3.94 2.28
CA LEU A 93 3.75 -3.00 2.11
C LEU A 93 2.42 -3.75 2.08
N GLN A 94 1.53 -3.42 3.02
CA GLN A 94 0.12 -3.76 2.92
C GLN A 94 -0.72 -2.48 3.03
N ALA A 95 -1.53 -2.23 2.01
CA ALA A 95 -2.42 -1.09 1.98
C ALA A 95 -3.74 -1.47 1.29
N ASN A 96 -4.87 -0.92 1.71
CA ASN A 96 -6.16 -1.09 1.03
C ASN A 96 -6.47 0.08 0.09
N ILE A 97 -5.43 0.61 -0.56
CA ILE A 97 -5.50 1.68 -1.56
C ILE A 97 -4.90 1.19 -2.86
N ALA A 98 -5.22 1.86 -3.96
CA ALA A 98 -4.57 1.59 -5.23
C ALA A 98 -3.14 2.15 -5.20
N ILE A 99 -2.16 1.27 -5.46
CA ILE A 99 -0.76 1.66 -5.60
C ILE A 99 -0.39 1.62 -7.07
N VAL A 100 0.37 2.61 -7.52
CA VAL A 100 1.01 2.63 -8.83
C VAL A 100 2.49 2.87 -8.63
N CYS A 101 3.34 2.09 -9.31
CA CYS A 101 4.78 2.24 -9.17
C CYS A 101 5.35 3.02 -10.35
N ALA A 102 6.00 4.15 -10.09
CA ALA A 102 6.88 4.76 -11.07
C ALA A 102 8.09 3.84 -11.35
N GLU A 103 8.79 4.09 -12.45
CA GLU A 103 10.04 3.39 -12.75
C GLU A 103 11.05 3.56 -11.61
N GLY A 104 11.57 2.44 -11.11
CA GLY A 104 12.54 2.43 -10.01
C GLY A 104 11.95 2.72 -8.63
N ALA A 105 10.63 2.64 -8.46
CA ALA A 105 9.98 2.66 -7.15
C ALA A 105 10.10 1.31 -6.42
N LEU A 106 9.97 1.32 -5.09
CA LEU A 106 9.86 0.12 -4.24
C LEU A 106 10.99 -0.90 -4.46
N LEU A 107 12.23 -0.41 -4.62
CA LEU A 107 13.38 -1.22 -5.01
C LEU A 107 13.74 -2.35 -4.05
N MET A 108 13.38 -2.23 -2.77
CA MET A 108 13.70 -3.20 -1.73
C MET A 108 12.50 -4.08 -1.34
N LEU A 109 11.36 -3.91 -2.02
CA LEU A 109 10.12 -4.56 -1.63
C LEU A 109 10.18 -6.06 -1.88
N GLU A 110 9.81 -6.82 -0.85
CA GLU A 110 9.74 -8.28 -0.86
C GLU A 110 8.29 -8.77 -0.84
N GLU A 111 7.39 -8.03 -0.19
CA GLU A 111 5.98 -8.39 -0.06
C GLU A 111 5.08 -7.18 -0.32
N LEU A 112 4.08 -7.37 -1.20
CA LEU A 112 3.10 -6.35 -1.56
C LEU A 112 1.67 -6.89 -1.43
N THR A 113 0.82 -6.17 -0.70
CA THR A 113 -0.64 -6.33 -0.77
C THR A 113 -1.27 -4.96 -1.00
N CYS A 114 -1.97 -4.80 -2.13
CA CYS A 114 -2.63 -3.53 -2.44
C CYS A 114 -3.87 -3.69 -3.32
N TYR A 115 -4.62 -2.61 -3.50
CA TYR A 115 -5.66 -2.57 -4.53
C TYR A 115 -5.03 -2.29 -5.89
N ALA A 116 -5.73 -2.74 -6.94
CA ALA A 116 -5.38 -2.51 -8.32
C ALA A 116 -6.65 -2.29 -9.14
N SER A 117 -6.61 -1.39 -10.12
CA SER A 117 -7.71 -1.22 -11.07
C SER A 117 -7.53 -2.15 -12.26
N VAL A 118 -8.65 -2.61 -12.83
CA VAL A 118 -8.65 -3.35 -14.10
C VAL A 118 -7.94 -2.52 -15.18
N GLY A 119 -7.07 -3.17 -15.96
CA GLY A 119 -6.27 -2.54 -17.02
C GLY A 119 -4.96 -1.88 -16.58
N ASN A 120 -4.68 -1.78 -15.27
CA ASN A 120 -3.46 -1.17 -14.76
C ASN A 120 -2.49 -2.20 -14.16
N ASP A 121 -1.22 -2.13 -14.56
CA ASP A 121 -0.13 -2.83 -13.86
C ASP A 121 0.38 -1.98 -12.70
N VAL A 122 0.49 -2.59 -11.51
CA VAL A 122 1.01 -1.94 -10.29
C VAL A 122 2.55 -2.03 -10.24
N GLY A 123 3.19 -2.16 -11.39
CA GLY A 123 4.64 -2.26 -11.55
C GLY A 123 5.20 -3.68 -11.47
N LEU A 124 4.36 -4.72 -11.53
CA LEU A 124 4.83 -6.10 -11.54
C LEU A 124 5.62 -6.44 -12.81
N ALA A 125 5.36 -5.76 -13.93
CA ALA A 125 6.05 -6.01 -15.19
C ALA A 125 7.48 -5.43 -15.26
N GLY A 126 7.93 -4.64 -14.27
CA GLY A 126 9.23 -3.96 -14.38
C GLY A 126 9.85 -3.35 -13.12
N ASN A 127 9.22 -3.44 -11.95
CA ASN A 127 9.75 -2.91 -10.68
C ASN A 127 9.97 -4.03 -9.64
N MET A 128 10.44 -3.66 -8.44
CA MET A 128 10.54 -4.53 -7.26
C MET A 128 11.41 -5.80 -7.49
N PRO A 129 12.73 -5.65 -7.73
CA PRO A 129 13.61 -6.78 -8.08
C PRO A 129 13.71 -7.87 -7.00
N PHE A 130 13.33 -7.58 -5.75
CA PHE A 130 13.35 -8.54 -4.64
C PHE A 130 11.96 -9.10 -4.29
N LEU A 131 10.92 -8.81 -5.07
CA LEU A 131 9.55 -9.19 -4.77
C LEU A 131 9.37 -10.72 -4.73
N LYS A 132 8.87 -11.25 -3.62
CA LYS A 132 8.65 -12.68 -3.35
C LYS A 132 7.18 -13.04 -3.34
N ASP A 133 6.33 -12.19 -2.76
CA ASP A 133 4.91 -12.44 -2.60
C ASP A 133 4.12 -11.16 -2.97
N VAL A 134 3.06 -11.33 -3.75
CA VAL A 134 2.20 -10.22 -4.19
C VAL A 134 0.74 -10.63 -4.18
N CYS A 135 -0.09 -9.78 -3.57
CA CYS A 135 -1.53 -9.93 -3.53
C CYS A 135 -2.22 -8.66 -4.04
N TYR A 136 -2.97 -8.80 -5.14
CA TYR A 136 -3.79 -7.71 -5.65
C TYR A 136 -5.26 -7.95 -5.35
N SER A 137 -5.93 -6.93 -4.82
CA SER A 137 -7.39 -6.85 -4.81
C SER A 137 -7.82 -5.99 -6.01
N LEU A 138 -8.41 -6.62 -7.02
CA LEU A 138 -8.86 -5.98 -8.24
C LEU A 138 -10.24 -5.37 -8.05
N ASN A 139 -10.34 -4.05 -8.25
CA ASN A 139 -11.61 -3.35 -8.30
C ASN A 139 -12.28 -3.62 -9.66
N CYS A 140 -13.36 -4.39 -9.64
CA CYS A 140 -14.10 -4.80 -10.83
C CYS A 140 -15.32 -3.92 -11.13
N TYR A 141 -15.55 -2.85 -10.34
CA TYR A 141 -16.69 -1.97 -10.50
C TYR A 141 -16.73 -1.36 -11.91
N GLY A 142 -17.88 -1.46 -12.58
CA GLY A 142 -18.10 -0.94 -13.93
C GLY A 142 -17.27 -1.61 -15.04
N CYS A 143 -16.56 -2.71 -14.74
CA CYS A 143 -15.73 -3.44 -15.70
C CYS A 143 -16.46 -4.66 -16.25
N SER A 144 -16.27 -4.96 -17.53
CA SER A 144 -16.76 -6.22 -18.11
C SER A 144 -15.90 -7.40 -17.65
N GLY A 145 -16.51 -8.59 -17.57
CA GLY A 145 -15.76 -9.82 -17.22
C GLY A 145 -14.55 -10.06 -18.14
N LYS A 146 -14.62 -9.66 -19.42
CA LYS A 146 -13.49 -9.75 -20.36
C LYS A 146 -12.31 -8.86 -19.97
N GLU A 147 -12.57 -7.65 -19.48
CA GLU A 147 -11.51 -6.73 -19.03
C GLU A 147 -10.86 -7.23 -17.75
N VAL A 148 -11.66 -7.75 -16.82
CA VAL A 148 -11.18 -8.37 -15.58
C VAL A 148 -10.31 -9.58 -15.89
N ASP A 149 -10.81 -10.54 -16.67
CA ASP A 149 -10.08 -11.75 -17.05
C ASP A 149 -8.79 -11.41 -17.83
N GLY A 150 -8.86 -10.42 -18.74
CA GLY A 150 -7.68 -9.93 -19.47
C GLY A 150 -6.61 -9.36 -18.55
N THR A 151 -7.01 -8.62 -17.51
CA THR A 151 -6.09 -8.06 -16.51
C THR A 151 -5.45 -9.17 -15.67
N GLU A 152 -6.21 -10.18 -15.25
CA GLU A 152 -5.66 -11.31 -14.50
C GLU A 152 -4.63 -12.09 -15.32
N VAL A 153 -4.92 -12.34 -16.60
CA VAL A 153 -3.97 -13.00 -17.50
C VAL A 153 -2.70 -12.18 -17.64
N ALA A 154 -2.81 -10.85 -17.80
CA ALA A 154 -1.65 -9.97 -17.88
C ALA A 154 -0.81 -9.99 -16.59
N LEU A 155 -1.43 -9.93 -15.42
CA LEU A 155 -0.74 -10.00 -14.12
C LEU A 155 -0.04 -11.35 -13.92
N ARG A 156 -0.70 -12.46 -14.31
CA ARG A 156 -0.09 -13.81 -14.26
C ARG A 156 1.12 -13.91 -15.18
N GLN A 157 0.98 -13.42 -16.41
CA GLN A 157 2.08 -13.38 -17.36
C GLN A 157 3.25 -12.54 -16.84
N ALA A 158 2.97 -11.38 -16.24
CA ALA A 158 3.99 -10.53 -15.63
C ALA A 158 4.73 -11.27 -14.49
N ALA A 159 4.00 -11.89 -13.55
CA ALA A 159 4.60 -12.70 -12.48
C ALA A 159 5.46 -13.85 -13.02
N GLU A 160 5.01 -14.53 -14.07
CA GLU A 160 5.75 -15.63 -14.70
C GLU A 160 7.04 -15.17 -15.39
N THR A 161 7.04 -13.98 -15.98
CA THR A 161 8.24 -13.41 -16.62
C THR A 161 9.14 -12.65 -15.67
N HIS A 162 8.66 -12.33 -14.46
CA HIS A 162 9.39 -11.58 -13.46
C HIS A 162 10.67 -12.34 -13.03
N PRO A 163 11.82 -11.67 -12.88
CA PRO A 163 13.09 -12.31 -12.52
C PRO A 163 13.03 -13.20 -11.28
N ASN A 164 12.27 -12.76 -10.26
CA ASN A 164 12.11 -13.49 -9.00
C ASN A 164 10.86 -14.40 -8.93
N ARG A 165 10.04 -14.46 -9.99
CA ARG A 165 8.80 -15.26 -10.07
C ARG A 165 7.96 -15.22 -8.77
N PRO A 166 7.46 -14.05 -8.35
CA PRO A 166 6.77 -13.91 -7.08
C PRO A 166 5.50 -14.79 -7.03
N LYS A 167 5.12 -15.21 -5.83
CA LYS A 167 3.82 -15.87 -5.62
C LYS A 167 2.73 -14.81 -5.78
N LEU A 168 1.95 -14.96 -6.84
CA LEU A 168 0.85 -14.06 -7.16
C LEU A 168 -0.48 -14.61 -6.64
N LYS A 169 -1.17 -13.80 -5.84
CA LYS A 169 -2.58 -13.97 -5.50
C LYS A 169 -3.39 -12.80 -6.08
N ILE A 170 -4.54 -13.12 -6.66
CA ILE A 170 -5.49 -12.12 -7.16
C ILE A 170 -6.83 -12.38 -6.48
N CYS A 171 -7.44 -11.33 -5.97
CA CYS A 171 -8.80 -11.31 -5.41
C CYS A 171 -9.61 -10.27 -6.19
N ARG A 172 -10.90 -10.52 -6.42
CA ARG A 172 -11.81 -9.59 -7.09
C ARG A 172 -12.79 -9.00 -6.08
N PHE A 173 -13.18 -7.75 -6.23
CA PHE A 173 -14.23 -7.12 -5.43
C PHE A 173 -15.07 -6.15 -6.26
N LEU A 174 -16.29 -5.84 -5.80
CA LEU A 174 -17.28 -5.00 -6.50
C LEU A 174 -17.64 -5.50 -7.91
N GLU A 175 -17.68 -6.83 -8.11
CA GLU A 175 -18.24 -7.41 -9.33
C GLU A 175 -19.75 -7.14 -9.41
N GLU A 176 -20.21 -6.44 -10.45
CA GLU A 176 -21.64 -6.34 -10.75
C GLU A 176 -22.13 -7.72 -11.22
N VAL A 177 -22.83 -8.43 -10.35
CA VAL A 177 -23.55 -9.64 -10.74
C VAL A 177 -24.83 -9.19 -11.44
N TYR A 178 -24.81 -9.16 -12.78
CA TYR A 178 -26.05 -9.09 -13.55
C TYR A 178 -26.85 -10.38 -13.27
N VAL A 179 -27.90 -10.27 -12.45
CA VAL A 179 -28.89 -11.33 -12.20
C VAL A 179 -29.97 -11.30 -13.27
#